data_AF-B1K7I9-F1
#
_entry.id   AF-B1K7I9-F1
#
_cell.length_a   1.000
_cell.length_b   1.000
_cell.length_c   1.000
_cell.angle_alpha   90.00
_cell.angle_beta   90.00
_cell.angle_gamma   90.00
#
_symmetry.space_group_name_H-M   'P 1'
#
loop_
_entity.id
_entity.type
_entity.pdbx_description
1 polymer ?
#
loop_
_entity_poly.entity_id
_entity_poly.type
_entity_poly.pdbx_seq_one_letter_code
_entity_poly.pdbx_strand_id
1 'polypeptide(L)'
;MSVAYISEADRVRTALATIPADDYTTWVDMAFAVKHGLGEAGFELWDAWSQTAPNYDARSARATWRSASESGAITLASLFWLAREHGFDLAGSRAFGDRAARSASAHAPIVGADASLERKRRARRAAVARDALSIWRWARPVAPDHPYLVRKQIAPLPTLRELEAEELHVLLGYAPKSNDAALVGRVLIVPVRIGHQISTLELIDCEGRKSSLAGGAKAGGWWSVTPEQCRRDACLPVLIAEGVATAVSAWQATGWYTLAALSSGNLSKVATVWRAQHPKDALVILADLGAGFAHAEHAARDAHARLVAPRFASGAHIADQLPTDFNDMAVLDGTEAVGELLRRAVLETPTPASADSKASRTQTEGMSFYLTGDADMRSRKTDNGTGADDVRRHAEADRSGGDCASTQPSGTPEEGKQAFTHEPAASPVTETTDDGQHSNQGPRHAMGELIYGLDAVPTEVKMAAERRFGSVLRMSTPRESGGPYRGEVLNTEHFLVQEVAPRSVVFHAKGKMTFASDRLRWMDEHHRLNGADVQIVYEGERAKLYPWDRARDQLERAVASLKKSAREMGLDDMDVKLDALRAASWARVKAARAAALAQARSRVDGRGEIDDPQR
;
A
#
# COMPACT_ATOMS: atom_id res chain seq x y z
N MET A 1 33.98 23.28 -3.23
CA MET A 1 35.05 22.62 -4.00
C MET A 1 34.41 21.49 -4.80
N SER A 2 34.53 21.49 -6.12
CA SER A 2 33.93 20.47 -6.99
C SER A 2 34.71 19.17 -6.83
N VAL A 3 34.07 18.11 -6.34
CA VAL A 3 34.69 16.79 -6.20
C VAL A 3 34.64 16.11 -7.56
N ALA A 4 35.81 15.88 -8.16
CA ALA A 4 35.94 15.14 -9.41
C ALA A 4 35.81 13.63 -9.13
N TYR A 5 34.96 12.94 -9.89
CA TYR A 5 34.79 11.49 -9.77
C TYR A 5 35.44 10.77 -10.94
N ILE A 6 36.27 9.77 -10.65
CA ILE A 6 37.13 9.07 -11.61
C ILE A 6 36.36 7.96 -12.35
N SER A 7 35.25 7.45 -11.81
CA SER A 7 34.40 6.45 -12.45
C SER A 7 32.89 6.66 -12.18
N GLU A 8 32.01 6.07 -13.01
CA GLU A 8 30.56 6.10 -12.77
C GLU A 8 30.17 5.40 -11.46
N ALA A 9 30.91 4.36 -11.07
CA ALA A 9 30.78 3.71 -9.77
C ALA A 9 31.10 4.67 -8.60
N ASP A 10 32.12 5.52 -8.72
CA ASP A 10 32.44 6.53 -7.69
C ASP A 10 31.37 7.63 -7.60
N ARG A 11 30.78 7.99 -8.75
CA ARG A 11 29.65 8.94 -8.82
C ARG A 11 28.42 8.36 -8.12
N VAL A 12 28.10 7.10 -8.38
CA VAL A 12 26.99 6.38 -7.73
C VAL A 12 27.23 6.24 -6.23
N ARG A 13 28.43 5.84 -5.82
CA ARG A 13 28.81 5.73 -4.39
C ARG A 13 28.58 7.04 -3.65
N THR A 14 29.05 8.14 -4.23
CA THR A 14 28.97 9.45 -3.58
C THR A 14 27.56 10.03 -3.60
N ALA A 15 26.79 9.76 -4.67
CA ALA A 15 25.37 10.12 -4.72
C ALA A 15 24.55 9.34 -3.69
N LEU A 16 24.77 8.02 -3.55
CA LEU A 16 24.12 7.21 -2.51
C LEU A 16 24.42 7.73 -1.11
N ALA A 17 25.68 8.10 -0.82
CA ALA A 17 26.09 8.61 0.49
C ALA A 17 25.36 9.90 0.92
N THR A 18 24.73 10.64 -0.01
CA THR A 18 23.90 11.81 0.34
C THR A 18 22.46 11.45 0.73
N ILE A 19 21.99 10.25 0.36
CA ILE A 19 20.62 9.81 0.56
C ILE A 19 20.54 8.97 1.87
N PRO A 20 19.58 9.23 2.78
CA PRO A 20 19.33 8.37 3.93
C PRO A 20 18.87 6.96 3.53
N ALA A 21 19.43 5.91 4.15
CA ALA A 21 19.14 4.52 3.85
C ALA A 21 17.99 3.90 4.70
N ASP A 22 17.33 4.70 5.53
CA ASP A 22 16.35 4.29 6.53
C ASP A 22 14.93 4.07 5.97
N ASP A 23 14.55 4.76 4.90
CA ASP A 23 13.25 4.54 4.23
C ASP A 23 13.29 3.30 3.32
N TYR A 24 12.46 2.30 3.66
CA TYR A 24 12.40 1.03 2.94
C TYR A 24 12.04 1.17 1.45
N THR A 25 11.19 2.14 1.09
CA THR A 25 10.79 2.31 -0.33
C THR A 25 11.96 2.88 -1.13
N THR A 26 12.61 3.91 -0.60
CA THR A 26 13.83 4.49 -1.15
C THR A 26 14.94 3.44 -1.25
N TRP A 27 15.12 2.64 -0.20
CA TRP A 27 16.12 1.58 -0.14
C TRP A 27 15.97 0.54 -1.26
N VAL A 28 14.74 0.07 -1.51
CA VAL A 28 14.43 -0.84 -2.63
C VAL A 28 14.62 -0.13 -3.99
N ASP A 29 14.14 1.10 -4.13
CA ASP A 29 14.26 1.86 -5.38
C ASP A 29 15.74 2.10 -5.74
N MET A 30 16.61 2.36 -4.75
CA MET A 30 18.05 2.49 -4.97
C MET A 30 18.70 1.16 -5.40
N ALA A 31 18.24 0.02 -4.88
CA ALA A 31 18.72 -1.29 -5.33
C ALA A 31 18.44 -1.49 -6.83
N PHE A 32 17.25 -1.07 -7.27
CA PHE A 32 16.82 -1.19 -8.66
C PHE A 32 17.57 -0.21 -9.55
N ALA A 33 17.75 1.04 -9.10
CA ALA A 33 18.50 2.06 -9.82
C ALA A 33 19.97 1.66 -10.05
N VAL A 34 20.64 1.18 -8.99
CA VAL A 34 22.05 0.79 -9.04
C VAL A 34 22.23 -0.45 -9.90
N LYS A 35 21.37 -1.46 -9.74
CA LYS A 35 21.46 -2.69 -10.55
C LYS A 35 21.17 -2.45 -12.03
N HIS A 36 20.23 -1.55 -12.36
CA HIS A 36 20.00 -1.14 -13.75
C HIS A 36 21.25 -0.51 -14.38
N GLY A 37 22.00 0.30 -13.64
CA GLY A 37 23.15 1.03 -14.19
C GLY A 37 24.47 0.28 -14.19
N LEU A 38 24.74 -0.44 -13.10
CA LEU A 38 26.03 -1.07 -12.84
C LEU A 38 25.96 -2.60 -12.89
N GLY A 39 24.77 -3.16 -13.20
CA GLY A 39 24.54 -4.60 -13.18
C GLY A 39 24.82 -5.22 -11.80
N GLU A 40 25.21 -6.49 -11.79
CA GLU A 40 25.59 -7.20 -10.56
C GLU A 40 26.80 -6.57 -9.83
N ALA A 41 27.69 -5.86 -10.54
CA ALA A 41 28.83 -5.17 -9.94
C ALA A 41 28.43 -4.01 -9.02
N GLY A 42 27.18 -3.54 -9.12
CA GLY A 42 26.64 -2.49 -8.26
C GLY A 42 26.27 -2.93 -6.84
N PHE A 43 26.23 -4.24 -6.55
CA PHE A 43 25.75 -4.75 -5.27
C PHE A 43 26.57 -4.22 -4.11
N GLU A 44 27.89 -4.26 -4.20
CA GLU A 44 28.79 -3.84 -3.11
C GLU A 44 28.60 -2.36 -2.75
N LEU A 45 28.32 -1.51 -3.73
CA LEU A 45 28.10 -0.07 -3.53
C LEU A 45 26.78 0.19 -2.81
N TRP A 46 25.71 -0.47 -3.27
CA TRP A 46 24.39 -0.35 -2.65
C TRP A 46 24.35 -1.00 -1.27
N ASP A 47 25.02 -2.15 -1.08
CA ASP A 47 25.07 -2.85 0.20
C ASP A 47 25.87 -2.06 1.25
N ALA A 48 27.02 -1.49 0.89
CA ALA A 48 27.79 -0.62 1.78
C ALA A 48 27.00 0.63 2.20
N TRP A 49 26.22 1.22 1.30
CA TRP A 49 25.28 2.29 1.65
C TRP A 49 24.14 1.79 2.54
N SER A 50 23.58 0.62 2.25
CA SER A 50 22.51 -0.01 3.03
C SER A 50 22.91 -0.26 4.49
N GLN A 51 24.17 -0.62 4.73
CA GLN A 51 24.73 -0.84 6.07
C GLN A 51 24.75 0.42 6.95
N THR A 52 24.55 1.61 6.37
CA THR A 52 24.42 2.85 7.15
C THR A 52 23.07 2.96 7.87
N ALA A 53 22.07 2.16 7.48
CA ALA A 53 20.76 2.13 8.13
C ALA A 53 20.81 1.36 9.46
N PRO A 54 20.19 1.85 10.55
CA PRO A 54 20.24 1.21 11.87
C PRO A 54 19.52 -0.14 11.93
N ASN A 55 18.68 -0.44 10.93
CA ASN A 55 17.88 -1.65 10.78
C ASN A 55 18.38 -2.57 9.64
N TYR A 56 19.63 -2.41 9.20
CA TYR A 56 20.20 -3.22 8.12
C TYR A 56 20.23 -4.72 8.44
N ASP A 57 19.80 -5.54 7.47
CA ASP A 57 19.92 -7.00 7.49
C ASP A 57 20.51 -7.50 6.17
N ALA A 58 21.66 -8.17 6.25
CA ALA A 58 22.40 -8.66 5.09
C ALA A 58 21.61 -9.70 4.27
N ARG A 59 20.72 -10.48 4.92
CA ARG A 59 19.87 -11.45 4.23
C ARG A 59 18.81 -10.74 3.38
N SER A 60 18.14 -9.74 3.95
CA SER A 60 17.15 -8.89 3.29
C SER A 60 17.76 -8.08 2.15
N ALA A 61 19.00 -7.59 2.31
CA ALA A 61 19.75 -6.91 1.26
C ALA A 61 19.96 -7.81 0.03
N ARG A 62 20.46 -9.03 0.24
CA ARG A 62 20.65 -10.03 -0.84
C ARG A 62 19.34 -10.47 -1.49
N ALA A 63 18.26 -10.57 -0.73
CA ALA A 63 16.94 -10.92 -1.29
C ALA A 63 16.40 -9.78 -2.18
N THR A 64 16.50 -8.55 -1.71
CA THR A 64 16.07 -7.35 -2.45
C THR A 64 16.87 -7.18 -3.72
N TRP A 65 18.20 -7.35 -3.65
CA TRP A 65 19.08 -7.29 -4.82
C TRP A 65 18.75 -8.34 -5.89
N ARG A 66 18.38 -9.56 -5.48
CA ARG A 66 17.92 -10.61 -6.41
C ARG A 66 16.56 -10.31 -7.05
N SER A 67 15.72 -9.54 -6.37
CA SER A 67 14.41 -9.11 -6.90
C SER A 67 14.53 -7.93 -7.87
N ALA A 68 15.63 -7.19 -7.82
CA ALA A 68 15.93 -6.11 -8.76
C ALA A 68 16.33 -6.68 -10.13
N SER A 69 15.82 -6.06 -11.20
CA SER A 69 16.08 -6.44 -12.59
C SER A 69 16.83 -5.34 -13.34
N GLU A 70 17.72 -5.72 -14.24
CA GLU A 70 18.47 -4.78 -15.10
C GLU A 70 17.58 -4.07 -16.14
N SER A 71 16.38 -4.58 -16.42
CA SER A 71 15.40 -4.01 -17.36
C SER A 71 14.28 -3.21 -16.68
N GLY A 72 14.51 -2.74 -15.45
CA GLY A 72 13.52 -2.03 -14.65
C GLY A 72 13.27 -0.57 -15.08
N ALA A 73 12.12 -0.02 -14.69
CA ALA A 73 11.77 1.39 -14.96
C ALA A 73 12.51 2.40 -14.07
N ILE A 74 13.19 1.93 -13.02
CA ILE A 74 13.98 2.76 -12.09
C ILE A 74 15.43 2.60 -12.50
N THR A 75 16.09 3.71 -12.81
CA THR A 75 17.44 3.74 -13.40
C THR A 75 18.38 4.62 -12.57
N LEU A 76 19.66 4.67 -12.92
CA LEU A 76 20.60 5.61 -12.28
C LEU A 76 20.13 7.07 -12.31
N ALA A 77 19.32 7.46 -13.31
CA ALA A 77 18.74 8.79 -13.35
C ALA A 77 17.87 9.09 -12.12
N SER A 78 17.12 8.10 -11.64
CA SER A 78 16.29 8.20 -10.43
C SER A 78 17.13 8.36 -9.17
N LEU A 79 18.26 7.65 -9.08
CA LEU A 79 19.22 7.77 -7.98
C LEU A 79 19.85 9.16 -7.94
N PHE A 80 20.37 9.64 -9.09
CA PHE A 80 20.98 10.97 -9.14
C PHE A 80 19.96 12.09 -8.87
N TRP A 81 18.72 11.94 -9.34
CA TRP A 81 17.64 12.87 -9.01
C TRP A 81 17.41 12.97 -7.50
N LEU A 82 17.29 11.82 -6.82
CA LEU A 82 17.07 11.80 -5.36
C LEU A 82 18.29 12.36 -4.61
N ALA A 83 19.50 12.00 -5.03
CA ALA A 83 20.73 12.54 -4.46
C ALA A 83 20.76 14.08 -4.57
N ARG A 84 20.26 14.66 -5.67
CA ARG A 84 20.16 16.12 -5.84
C ARG A 84 19.22 16.76 -4.82
N GLU A 85 18.08 16.14 -4.52
CA GLU A 85 17.18 16.61 -3.46
C GLU A 85 17.87 16.63 -2.09
N HIS A 86 18.84 15.73 -1.89
CA HIS A 86 19.71 15.68 -0.72
C HIS A 86 21.03 16.49 -0.86
N GLY A 87 21.10 17.40 -1.84
CA GLY A 87 22.23 18.35 -1.97
C GLY A 87 23.39 17.88 -2.84
N PHE A 88 23.26 16.79 -3.60
CA PHE A 88 24.28 16.33 -4.55
C PHE A 88 24.40 17.24 -5.78
N ASP A 89 25.61 17.72 -6.07
CA ASP A 89 25.90 18.54 -7.26
C ASP A 89 26.02 17.68 -8.52
N LEU A 90 24.89 17.53 -9.22
CA LEU A 90 24.82 16.83 -10.51
C LEU A 90 25.66 17.49 -11.60
N ALA A 91 25.74 18.82 -11.61
CA ALA A 91 26.38 19.60 -12.68
C ALA A 91 27.91 19.51 -12.59
N GLY A 92 28.47 19.58 -11.38
CA GLY A 92 29.89 19.37 -11.11
C GLY A 92 30.33 17.92 -11.37
N SER A 93 29.44 16.94 -11.14
CA SER A 93 29.77 15.51 -11.25
C SER A 93 30.04 14.99 -12.68
N ARG A 94 29.69 15.74 -13.74
CA ARG A 94 29.82 15.32 -15.15
C ARG A 94 31.07 15.86 -15.86
N ALA A 95 31.90 16.64 -15.18
CA ALA A 95 32.84 17.56 -15.83
C ALA A 95 34.11 16.96 -16.50
N PHE A 96 34.30 15.63 -16.59
CA PHE A 96 35.51 15.11 -17.26
C PHE A 96 35.40 13.80 -18.06
N GLY A 97 34.26 13.08 -18.03
CA GLY A 97 34.15 11.77 -18.69
C GLY A 97 33.78 11.79 -20.17
N ASP A 98 33.19 12.88 -20.68
CA ASP A 98 32.39 12.82 -21.92
C ASP A 98 32.90 13.75 -23.02
N ARG A 99 34.11 13.49 -23.53
CA ARG A 99 34.53 13.99 -24.85
C ARG A 99 34.58 12.88 -25.92
N ALA A 100 34.40 11.62 -25.53
CA ALA A 100 34.45 10.47 -26.44
C ALA A 100 33.07 9.86 -26.80
N ALA A 101 32.02 10.03 -25.97
CA ALA A 101 30.69 9.46 -26.26
C ALA A 101 29.66 10.46 -26.81
N ARG A 102 30.06 11.72 -27.07
CA ARG A 102 29.19 12.78 -27.64
C ARG A 102 28.92 12.64 -29.15
N SER A 103 28.76 11.41 -29.64
CA SER A 103 28.33 11.11 -31.01
C SER A 103 27.29 9.98 -31.03
N ALA A 104 26.29 10.02 -30.15
CA ALA A 104 24.98 9.43 -30.41
C ALA A 104 23.97 9.86 -29.34
N SER A 105 22.90 10.54 -29.77
CA SER A 105 21.69 10.85 -29.00
C SER A 105 21.78 11.97 -27.95
N ALA A 106 21.63 13.20 -28.42
CA ALA A 106 21.13 14.30 -27.60
C ALA A 106 19.65 14.03 -27.25
N HIS A 107 19.38 13.52 -26.05
CA HIS A 107 18.02 13.54 -25.50
C HIS A 107 17.74 14.92 -24.90
N ALA A 108 16.73 15.59 -25.44
CA ALA A 108 16.13 16.80 -24.89
C ALA A 108 15.70 16.58 -23.42
N PRO A 109 15.68 17.64 -22.59
CA PRO A 109 15.27 17.52 -21.19
C PRO A 109 13.81 17.05 -21.12
N ILE A 110 13.55 15.89 -20.50
CA ILE A 110 12.20 15.32 -20.35
C ILE A 110 11.46 16.09 -19.24
N VAL A 111 10.92 17.26 -19.58
CA VAL A 111 9.86 17.89 -18.81
C VAL A 111 8.62 17.00 -18.96
N GLY A 112 8.34 16.15 -17.96
CA GLY A 112 7.19 15.23 -17.96
C GLY A 112 7.45 13.80 -17.47
N ALA A 113 8.71 13.40 -17.28
CA ALA A 113 9.07 12.10 -16.70
C ALA A 113 8.61 12.00 -15.23
N ASP A 114 8.82 13.06 -14.45
CA ASP A 114 8.47 13.15 -13.02
C ASP A 114 6.96 13.00 -12.80
N ALA A 115 6.16 13.72 -13.59
CA ALA A 115 4.71 13.61 -13.56
C ALA A 115 4.23 12.20 -13.97
N SER A 116 4.96 11.52 -14.88
CA SER A 116 4.61 10.17 -15.33
C SER A 116 4.90 9.11 -14.26
N LEU A 117 6.04 9.21 -13.57
CA LEU A 117 6.40 8.31 -12.47
C LEU A 117 5.46 8.50 -11.27
N GLU A 118 5.18 9.74 -10.89
CA GLU A 118 4.25 10.01 -9.78
C GLU A 118 2.82 9.56 -10.13
N ARG A 119 2.38 9.76 -11.38
CA ARG A 119 1.12 9.18 -11.88
C ARG A 119 1.10 7.66 -11.77
N LYS A 120 2.18 6.97 -12.12
CA LYS A 120 2.29 5.50 -12.00
C LYS A 120 2.28 5.04 -10.55
N ARG A 121 3.02 5.72 -9.66
CA ARG A 121 3.02 5.44 -8.21
C ARG A 121 1.62 5.63 -7.62
N ARG A 122 0.96 6.74 -7.95
CA ARG A 122 -0.42 7.04 -7.54
C ARG A 122 -1.42 6.01 -8.08
N ALA A 123 -1.29 5.61 -9.35
CA ALA A 123 -2.14 4.59 -9.96
C ALA A 123 -1.96 3.23 -9.29
N ARG A 124 -0.72 2.83 -8.98
CA ARG A 124 -0.44 1.59 -8.23
C ARG A 124 -1.05 1.61 -6.83
N ARG A 125 -0.85 2.71 -6.09
CA ARG A 125 -1.45 2.89 -4.75
C ARG A 125 -2.98 2.85 -4.81
N ALA A 126 -3.58 3.48 -5.81
CA ALA A 126 -5.04 3.45 -6.02
C ALA A 126 -5.55 2.04 -6.39
N ALA A 127 -4.79 1.25 -7.15
CA ALA A 127 -5.13 -0.15 -7.42
C ALA A 127 -5.12 -0.97 -6.11
N VAL A 128 -4.05 -0.88 -5.32
CA VAL A 128 -3.95 -1.59 -4.03
C VAL A 128 -5.04 -1.14 -3.05
N ALA A 129 -5.41 0.13 -3.02
CA ALA A 129 -6.51 0.62 -2.19
C ALA A 129 -7.87 -0.01 -2.58
N ARG A 130 -8.11 -0.23 -3.88
CA ARG A 130 -9.32 -0.95 -4.36
C ARG A 130 -9.29 -2.42 -3.96
N ASP A 131 -8.14 -3.07 -4.10
CA ASP A 131 -7.97 -4.48 -3.70
C ASP A 131 -8.16 -4.62 -2.19
N ALA A 132 -7.55 -3.72 -1.40
CA ALA A 132 -7.70 -3.63 0.05
C ALA A 132 -9.17 -3.48 0.47
N LEU A 133 -9.91 -2.57 -0.17
CA LEU A 133 -11.33 -2.39 0.10
C LEU A 133 -12.15 -3.63 -0.28
N SER A 134 -11.80 -4.30 -1.39
CA SER A 134 -12.48 -5.50 -1.86
C SER A 134 -12.27 -6.68 -0.90
N ILE A 135 -11.03 -6.90 -0.47
CA ILE A 135 -10.68 -7.90 0.55
C ILE A 135 -11.36 -7.56 1.88
N TRP A 136 -11.34 -6.30 2.30
CA TRP A 136 -12.03 -5.86 3.52
C TRP A 136 -13.52 -6.18 3.47
N ARG A 137 -14.20 -5.89 2.35
CA ARG A 137 -15.63 -6.18 2.18
C ARG A 137 -15.93 -7.68 2.13
N TRP A 138 -15.03 -8.46 1.54
CA TRP A 138 -15.11 -9.92 1.45
C TRP A 138 -14.86 -10.61 2.80
N ALA A 139 -13.96 -10.06 3.61
CA ALA A 139 -13.58 -10.60 4.90
C ALA A 139 -14.77 -10.67 5.87
N ARG A 140 -14.77 -11.71 6.71
CA ARG A 140 -15.84 -11.95 7.69
C ARG A 140 -15.62 -11.08 8.93
N PRO A 141 -16.67 -10.70 9.67
CA PRO A 141 -16.50 -10.13 11.01
C PRO A 141 -15.59 -11.03 11.85
N VAL A 142 -14.69 -10.44 12.64
CA VAL A 142 -13.79 -11.22 13.49
C VAL A 142 -14.59 -11.95 14.57
N ALA A 143 -14.33 -13.24 14.73
CA ALA A 143 -14.98 -14.05 15.76
C ALA A 143 -14.29 -13.84 17.12
N PRO A 144 -15.02 -13.93 18.26
CA PRO A 144 -14.43 -13.80 19.59
C PRO A 144 -13.33 -14.83 19.89
N ASP A 145 -13.39 -16.01 19.27
CA ASP A 145 -12.39 -17.08 19.40
C ASP A 145 -11.22 -16.93 18.40
N HIS A 146 -11.07 -15.79 17.73
CA HIS A 146 -9.95 -15.57 16.81
C HIS A 146 -8.61 -15.74 17.57
N PRO A 147 -7.68 -16.61 17.13
CA PRO A 147 -6.53 -17.03 17.92
C PRO A 147 -5.63 -15.88 18.39
N TYR A 148 -5.43 -14.88 17.51
CA TYR A 148 -4.68 -13.67 17.86
C TYR A 148 -5.36 -12.87 18.98
N LEU A 149 -6.69 -12.72 18.95
CA LEU A 149 -7.44 -11.95 19.94
C LEU A 149 -7.40 -12.65 21.29
N VAL A 150 -7.62 -13.96 21.31
CA VAL A 150 -7.51 -14.80 22.52
C VAL A 150 -6.11 -14.70 23.12
N ARG A 151 -5.07 -14.85 22.30
CA ARG A 151 -3.68 -14.76 22.76
C ARG A 151 -3.34 -13.37 23.33
N LYS A 152 -3.87 -12.31 22.73
CA LYS A 152 -3.67 -10.94 23.20
C LYS A 152 -4.66 -10.48 24.27
N GLN A 153 -5.67 -11.30 24.59
CA GLN A 153 -6.75 -11.01 25.53
C GLN A 153 -7.52 -9.71 25.21
N ILE A 154 -7.76 -9.45 23.93
CA ILE A 154 -8.44 -8.23 23.45
C ILE A 154 -9.81 -8.54 22.87
N ALA A 155 -10.74 -7.58 22.98
CA ALA A 155 -12.09 -7.75 22.47
C ALA A 155 -12.16 -7.81 20.92
N PRO A 156 -13.07 -8.62 20.35
CA PRO A 156 -13.42 -8.51 18.94
C PRO A 156 -14.13 -7.17 18.69
N LEU A 157 -13.78 -6.51 17.59
CA LEU A 157 -14.32 -5.20 17.23
C LEU A 157 -14.90 -5.21 15.81
N PRO A 158 -16.01 -4.49 15.54
CA PRO A 158 -16.58 -4.37 14.19
C PRO A 158 -15.63 -3.72 13.16
N THR A 159 -14.61 -3.01 13.63
CA THR A 159 -13.54 -2.40 12.84
C THR A 159 -12.40 -3.36 12.49
N LEU A 160 -12.52 -4.64 12.89
CA LEU A 160 -11.63 -5.75 12.55
C LEU A 160 -12.40 -6.84 11.80
N ARG A 161 -11.70 -7.55 10.92
CA ARG A 161 -12.23 -8.68 10.15
C ARG A 161 -11.24 -9.82 10.11
N GLU A 162 -11.65 -10.97 9.59
CA GLU A 162 -10.81 -12.15 9.46
C GLU A 162 -11.01 -12.87 8.12
N LEU A 163 -9.95 -13.55 7.69
CA LEU A 163 -9.93 -14.49 6.57
C LEU A 163 -8.98 -15.64 6.88
N GLU A 164 -9.19 -16.79 6.24
CA GLU A 164 -8.18 -17.84 6.26
C GLU A 164 -6.98 -17.45 5.39
N ALA A 165 -5.77 -17.80 5.81
CA ALA A 165 -4.54 -17.50 5.05
C ALA A 165 -4.60 -18.05 3.62
N GLU A 166 -5.26 -19.19 3.42
CA GLU A 166 -5.48 -19.82 2.11
C GLU A 166 -6.43 -19.00 1.22
N GLU A 167 -7.52 -18.47 1.80
CA GLU A 167 -8.44 -17.57 1.09
C GLU A 167 -7.73 -16.28 0.69
N LEU A 168 -6.94 -15.72 1.62
CA LEU A 168 -6.16 -14.51 1.39
C LEU A 168 -5.11 -14.70 0.28
N HIS A 169 -4.45 -15.87 0.24
CA HIS A 169 -3.53 -16.23 -0.83
C HIS A 169 -4.21 -16.25 -2.20
N VAL A 170 -5.42 -16.82 -2.28
CA VAL A 170 -6.21 -16.86 -3.52
C VAL A 170 -6.61 -15.46 -3.96
N LEU A 171 -7.08 -14.61 -3.04
CA LEU A 171 -7.51 -13.25 -3.35
C LEU A 171 -6.37 -12.35 -3.81
N LEU A 172 -5.17 -12.53 -3.25
CA LEU A 172 -3.99 -11.72 -3.57
C LEU A 172 -3.15 -12.26 -4.72
N GLY A 173 -3.25 -13.56 -5.03
CA GLY A 173 -2.38 -14.24 -5.99
C GLY A 173 -0.95 -14.47 -5.49
N TYR A 174 -0.66 -14.13 -4.24
CA TYR A 174 0.61 -14.40 -3.55
C TYR A 174 0.36 -14.67 -2.07
N ALA A 175 1.28 -15.36 -1.40
CA ALA A 175 1.19 -15.61 0.04
C ALA A 175 1.85 -14.44 0.80
N PRO A 176 1.12 -13.65 1.61
CA PRO A 176 1.73 -12.63 2.46
C PRO A 176 2.72 -13.26 3.43
N LYS A 177 3.84 -12.57 3.67
CA LYS A 177 4.94 -13.08 4.50
C LYS A 177 5.40 -12.07 5.55
N SER A 178 5.98 -12.61 6.61
CA SER A 178 6.70 -11.90 7.66
C SER A 178 8.04 -12.61 7.86
N ASN A 179 9.17 -11.91 7.71
CA ASN A 179 10.52 -12.49 7.79
C ASN A 179 10.66 -13.81 6.99
N ASP A 180 10.24 -13.80 5.72
CA ASP A 180 10.20 -14.94 4.78
C ASP A 180 9.24 -16.10 5.13
N ALA A 181 8.61 -16.10 6.31
CA ALA A 181 7.57 -17.04 6.68
C ALA A 181 6.20 -16.58 6.18
N ALA A 182 5.44 -17.47 5.53
CA ALA A 182 4.07 -17.17 5.13
C ALA A 182 3.15 -17.07 6.35
N LEU A 183 2.13 -16.20 6.25
CA LEU A 183 1.06 -16.16 7.25
C LEU A 183 0.25 -17.46 7.23
N VAL A 184 -0.23 -17.90 8.39
CA VAL A 184 -0.97 -19.18 8.54
C VAL A 184 -2.26 -19.03 9.34
N GLY A 185 -3.17 -20.00 9.16
CA GLY A 185 -4.42 -20.07 9.91
C GLY A 185 -5.36 -18.88 9.67
N ARG A 186 -6.14 -18.52 10.70
CA ARG A 186 -7.00 -17.34 10.69
C ARG A 186 -6.17 -16.07 10.80
N VAL A 187 -6.24 -15.25 9.77
CA VAL A 187 -5.54 -13.97 9.64
C VAL A 187 -6.51 -12.85 9.95
N LEU A 188 -6.14 -12.04 10.94
CA LEU A 188 -6.80 -10.78 11.24
C LEU A 188 -6.49 -9.78 10.12
N ILE A 189 -7.55 -9.20 9.59
CA ILE A 189 -7.52 -8.16 8.57
C ILE A 189 -7.76 -6.82 9.27
N VAL A 190 -6.78 -5.92 9.16
CA VAL A 190 -6.81 -4.61 9.81
C VAL A 190 -6.77 -3.53 8.72
N PRO A 191 -7.81 -2.71 8.55
CA PRO A 191 -7.87 -1.72 7.49
C PRO A 191 -7.04 -0.49 7.86
N VAL A 192 -6.08 -0.14 7.02
CA VAL A 192 -5.28 1.08 7.15
C VAL A 192 -5.96 2.19 6.36
N ARG A 193 -6.26 3.31 7.01
CA ARG A 193 -6.92 4.46 6.38
C ARG A 193 -5.98 5.63 6.26
N ILE A 194 -6.05 6.30 5.11
CA ILE A 194 -5.46 7.64 4.90
C ILE A 194 -6.64 8.56 4.55
N GLY A 195 -6.91 9.53 5.41
CA GLY A 195 -8.18 10.25 5.39
C GLY A 195 -9.35 9.30 5.60
N HIS A 196 -10.41 9.43 4.78
CA HIS A 196 -11.62 8.60 4.93
C HIS A 196 -11.61 7.29 4.12
N GLN A 197 -10.51 6.96 3.44
CA GLN A 197 -10.42 5.81 2.54
C GLN A 197 -9.45 4.76 3.06
N ILE A 198 -9.79 3.48 2.85
CA ILE A 198 -8.86 2.37 3.07
C ILE A 198 -7.77 2.46 1.99
N SER A 199 -6.52 2.61 2.40
CA SER A 199 -5.36 2.70 1.51
C SER A 199 -4.63 1.37 1.34
N THR A 200 -4.63 0.54 2.38
CA THR A 200 -4.01 -0.79 2.41
C THR A 200 -4.56 -1.61 3.58
N LEU A 201 -4.10 -2.85 3.76
CA LEU A 201 -4.39 -3.70 4.91
C LEU A 201 -3.10 -4.07 5.63
N GLU A 202 -3.20 -4.14 6.96
CA GLU A 202 -2.27 -4.87 7.82
C GLU A 202 -2.89 -6.24 8.11
N LEU A 203 -2.07 -7.28 8.00
CA LEU A 203 -2.45 -8.68 8.11
C LEU A 203 -1.72 -9.27 9.31
N ILE A 204 -2.44 -9.89 10.24
CA ILE A 204 -1.86 -10.46 11.45
C ILE A 204 -2.34 -11.89 11.62
N ASP A 205 -1.44 -12.86 11.59
CA ASP A 205 -1.82 -14.27 11.71
C ASP A 205 -2.00 -14.74 13.16
N CYS A 206 -2.34 -16.03 13.34
CA CYS A 206 -2.57 -16.61 14.66
C CYS A 206 -1.33 -16.59 15.58
N GLU A 207 -0.12 -16.60 15.02
CA GLU A 207 1.15 -16.50 15.75
C GLU A 207 1.54 -15.03 16.04
N GLY A 208 0.82 -14.08 15.43
CA GLY A 208 1.09 -12.65 15.51
C GLY A 208 2.16 -12.17 14.52
N ARG A 209 2.49 -12.97 13.51
CA ARG A 209 3.30 -12.50 12.37
C ARG A 209 2.49 -11.46 11.60
N LYS A 210 3.16 -10.36 11.26
CA LYS A 210 2.54 -9.22 10.59
C LYS A 210 3.05 -9.07 9.17
N SER A 211 2.15 -8.72 8.26
CA SER A 211 2.46 -8.36 6.88
C SER A 211 1.56 -7.21 6.42
N SER A 212 1.93 -6.53 5.35
CA SER A 212 1.08 -5.51 4.73
C SER A 212 0.85 -5.83 3.25
N LEU A 213 -0.21 -5.30 2.64
CA LEU A 213 -0.40 -5.50 1.19
C LEU A 213 0.72 -4.84 0.39
N ALA A 214 1.26 -5.59 -0.57
CA ALA A 214 2.39 -5.16 -1.37
C ALA A 214 2.02 -3.95 -2.24
N GLY A 215 2.80 -2.88 -2.15
CA GLY A 215 2.57 -1.64 -2.89
C GLY A 215 1.47 -0.74 -2.32
N GLY A 216 0.89 -1.09 -1.16
CA GLY A 216 -0.08 -0.26 -0.46
C GLY A 216 0.56 0.94 0.25
N ALA A 217 -0.21 2.02 0.40
CA ALA A 217 0.26 3.20 1.12
C ALA A 217 -0.08 3.09 2.62
N LYS A 218 0.95 2.86 3.46
CA LYS A 218 0.81 2.79 4.94
C LYS A 218 1.25 4.07 5.66
N ALA A 219 2.20 4.81 5.09
CA ALA A 219 2.78 6.00 5.71
C ALA A 219 1.71 7.06 6.03
N GLY A 220 1.64 7.48 7.30
CA GLY A 220 0.65 8.43 7.80
C GLY A 220 -0.77 7.87 7.89
N GLY A 221 -0.98 6.58 7.56
CA GLY A 221 -2.26 5.91 7.70
C GLY A 221 -2.39 5.19 9.04
N TRP A 222 -3.63 5.07 9.53
CA TRP A 222 -3.94 4.46 10.82
C TRP A 222 -5.13 3.52 10.76
N TRP A 223 -5.25 2.69 11.77
CA TRP A 223 -6.49 2.00 12.13
C TRP A 223 -7.11 2.68 13.35
N SER A 224 -8.44 2.72 13.46
CA SER A 224 -9.14 3.27 14.61
C SER A 224 -10.03 2.21 15.26
N VAL A 225 -10.05 2.19 16.59
CA VAL A 225 -10.80 1.21 17.38
C VAL A 225 -12.31 1.31 17.11
N THR A 226 -12.83 2.54 17.04
CA THR A 226 -14.18 2.85 16.60
C THR A 226 -14.15 3.73 15.35
N PRO A 227 -15.23 3.78 14.55
CA PRO A 227 -15.37 4.80 13.52
C PRO A 227 -15.27 6.21 14.13
N GLU A 228 -14.68 7.14 13.39
CA GLU A 228 -14.49 8.53 13.83
C GLU A 228 -15.83 9.22 14.15
N GLN A 229 -16.90 8.85 13.45
CA GLN A 229 -18.26 9.35 13.69
C GLN A 229 -18.79 8.97 15.08
N CYS A 230 -18.21 7.96 15.72
CA CYS A 230 -18.57 7.52 17.07
C CYS A 230 -17.73 8.21 18.16
N ARG A 231 -16.89 9.18 17.81
CA ARG A 231 -16.08 9.92 18.78
C ARG A 231 -16.99 10.71 19.72
N ARG A 232 -16.95 10.35 21.01
CA ARG A 232 -17.71 11.00 22.07
C ARG A 232 -16.93 12.21 22.56
N ASP A 233 -17.46 13.40 22.28
CA ASP A 233 -16.93 14.72 22.67
C ASP A 233 -15.53 15.06 22.09
N ALA A 234 -15.34 16.30 21.65
CA ALA A 234 -14.03 16.81 21.25
C ALA A 234 -13.12 17.14 22.45
N CYS A 235 -13.67 17.18 23.67
CA CYS A 235 -12.91 17.45 24.90
C CYS A 235 -12.17 16.23 25.48
N LEU A 236 -12.49 15.00 25.04
CA LEU A 236 -11.77 13.81 25.48
C LEU A 236 -10.46 13.64 24.68
N PRO A 237 -9.39 13.13 25.31
CA PRO A 237 -8.12 12.92 24.62
C PRO A 237 -8.22 11.82 23.57
N VAL A 238 -7.39 11.94 22.53
CA VAL A 238 -7.20 10.92 21.51
C VAL A 238 -5.89 10.18 21.78
N LEU A 239 -5.99 8.86 21.90
CA LEU A 239 -4.85 7.98 22.12
C LEU A 239 -4.29 7.48 20.79
N ILE A 240 -2.97 7.44 20.66
CA ILE A 240 -2.28 6.86 19.49
C ILE A 240 -1.31 5.80 20.00
N ALA A 241 -1.56 4.55 19.63
CA ALA A 241 -0.74 3.40 19.97
C ALA A 241 0.07 2.91 18.76
N GLU A 242 1.12 2.14 19.03
CA GLU A 242 1.86 1.46 17.96
C GLU A 242 1.03 0.34 17.32
N GLY A 243 0.53 -0.60 18.13
CA GLY A 243 -0.13 -1.81 17.66
C GLY A 243 -1.64 -1.85 17.91
N VAL A 244 -2.32 -2.78 17.23
CA VAL A 244 -3.76 -3.03 17.43
C VAL A 244 -4.07 -3.45 18.87
N ALA A 245 -3.32 -4.40 19.43
CA ALA A 245 -3.58 -4.90 20.78
C ALA A 245 -3.48 -3.80 21.86
N THR A 246 -2.43 -2.99 21.79
CA THR A 246 -2.23 -1.81 22.65
C THR A 246 -3.38 -0.81 22.51
N ALA A 247 -3.81 -0.52 21.27
CA ALA A 247 -4.93 0.39 21.01
C ALA A 247 -6.25 -0.13 21.58
N VAL A 248 -6.54 -1.43 21.41
CA VAL A 248 -7.78 -2.03 21.95
C VAL A 248 -7.77 -2.03 23.48
N SER A 249 -6.66 -2.42 24.10
CA SER A 249 -6.51 -2.41 25.57
C SER A 249 -6.71 -1.02 26.17
N ALA A 250 -6.10 0.01 25.56
CA ALA A 250 -6.25 1.40 26.02
C ALA A 250 -7.69 1.93 25.85
N TRP A 251 -8.36 1.57 24.74
CA TRP A 251 -9.77 1.90 24.54
C TRP A 251 -10.68 1.18 25.53
N GLN A 252 -10.46 -0.10 25.83
CA GLN A 252 -11.25 -0.84 26.83
C GLN A 252 -11.08 -0.23 28.23
N ALA A 253 -9.88 0.26 28.55
CA ALA A 253 -9.54 0.85 29.85
C ALA A 253 -10.12 2.26 30.07
N THR A 254 -10.32 3.04 28.99
CA THR A 254 -10.65 4.48 29.09
C THR A 254 -11.93 4.89 28.38
N GLY A 255 -12.36 4.14 27.37
CA GLY A 255 -13.40 4.52 26.43
C GLY A 255 -13.00 5.66 25.47
N TRP A 256 -11.75 6.13 25.52
CA TRP A 256 -11.26 7.25 24.71
C TRP A 256 -10.97 6.82 23.28
N TYR A 257 -11.16 7.76 22.34
CA TYR A 257 -10.94 7.46 20.93
C TYR A 257 -9.48 7.12 20.69
N THR A 258 -9.23 5.93 20.11
CA THR A 258 -7.88 5.36 20.05
C THR A 258 -7.55 4.91 18.64
N LEU A 259 -6.33 5.25 18.20
CA LEU A 259 -5.74 4.92 16.91
C LEU A 259 -4.57 3.94 17.09
N ALA A 260 -4.33 3.10 16.08
CA ALA A 260 -3.09 2.35 15.95
C ALA A 260 -2.32 2.81 14.71
N ALA A 261 -1.03 3.13 14.89
CA ALA A 261 -0.11 3.50 13.81
C ALA A 261 0.43 2.30 13.04
N LEU A 262 0.27 1.09 13.57
CA LEU A 262 0.59 -0.21 12.98
C LEU A 262 2.09 -0.49 12.78
N SER A 263 2.97 0.40 13.24
CA SER A 263 4.42 0.20 13.33
C SER A 263 5.07 1.40 14.02
N SER A 264 6.14 1.18 14.78
CA SER A 264 6.91 2.24 15.46
C SER A 264 7.31 3.39 14.53
N GLY A 265 7.88 3.09 13.36
CA GLY A 265 8.28 4.10 12.37
C GLY A 265 7.14 4.89 11.71
N ASN A 266 5.87 4.52 11.95
CA ASN A 266 4.70 5.24 11.45
C ASN A 266 4.02 6.10 12.54
N LEU A 267 4.42 5.98 13.81
CA LEU A 267 3.84 6.74 14.93
C LEU A 267 3.90 8.25 14.70
N SER A 268 5.08 8.80 14.42
CA SER A 268 5.26 10.25 14.21
C SER A 268 4.43 10.74 13.01
N LYS A 269 4.41 9.97 11.91
CA LYS A 269 3.62 10.30 10.70
C LYS A 269 2.12 10.36 11.00
N VAL A 270 1.58 9.40 11.74
CA VAL A 270 0.16 9.40 12.14
C VAL A 270 -0.14 10.53 13.11
N ALA A 271 0.70 10.75 14.11
CA ALA A 271 0.50 11.78 15.13
C ALA A 271 0.51 13.20 14.54
N THR A 272 1.45 13.48 13.63
CA THR A 272 1.57 14.78 12.95
C THR A 272 0.41 15.01 11.98
N VAL A 273 0.02 14.01 11.18
CA VAL A 273 -1.16 14.10 10.29
C VAL A 273 -2.43 14.34 11.09
N TRP A 274 -2.62 13.62 12.21
CA TRP A 274 -3.77 13.83 13.08
C TRP A 274 -3.77 15.22 13.71
N ARG A 275 -2.64 15.69 14.25
CA ARG A 275 -2.49 17.03 14.83
C ARG A 275 -2.83 18.13 13.83
N ALA A 276 -2.40 17.99 12.57
CA ALA A 276 -2.70 18.96 11.52
C ALA A 276 -4.20 19.03 11.21
N GLN A 277 -4.90 17.89 11.23
CA GLN A 277 -6.35 17.80 10.99
C GLN A 277 -7.17 18.22 12.22
N HIS A 278 -6.66 17.97 13.43
CA HIS A 278 -7.31 18.25 14.70
C HIS A 278 -6.40 19.03 15.65
N PRO A 279 -6.16 20.34 15.39
CA PRO A 279 -5.21 21.12 16.18
C PRO A 279 -5.55 21.24 17.66
N LYS A 280 -6.83 21.11 18.03
CA LYS A 280 -7.34 21.30 19.40
C LYS A 280 -7.41 20.01 20.23
N ASP A 281 -7.24 18.84 19.63
CA ASP A 281 -7.36 17.58 20.36
C ASP A 281 -6.22 17.42 21.37
N ALA A 282 -6.52 16.96 22.58
CA ALA A 282 -5.48 16.49 23.49
C ALA A 282 -4.95 15.14 22.98
N LEU A 283 -3.70 15.09 22.55
CA LEU A 283 -3.09 13.86 22.01
C LEU A 283 -2.23 13.18 23.05
N VAL A 284 -2.35 11.86 23.13
CA VAL A 284 -1.53 11.01 23.99
C VAL A 284 -0.93 9.88 23.16
N ILE A 285 0.40 9.82 23.11
CA ILE A 285 1.15 8.73 22.49
C ILE A 285 1.41 7.66 23.54
N LEU A 286 1.01 6.43 23.24
CA LEU A 286 1.26 5.25 24.07
C LEU A 286 2.59 4.64 23.67
N ALA A 287 3.56 4.65 24.58
CA ALA A 287 4.87 4.08 24.35
C ALA A 287 4.86 2.55 24.42
N ASP A 288 5.75 1.93 23.64
CA ASP A 288 6.19 0.55 23.79
C ASP A 288 7.62 0.58 24.35
N LEU A 289 7.87 -0.10 25.47
CA LEU A 289 9.19 -0.14 26.09
C LEU A 289 10.19 -0.92 25.20
N GLY A 290 11.46 -0.55 25.27
CA GLY A 290 12.49 -1.13 24.39
C GLY A 290 12.62 -0.38 23.06
N ALA A 291 12.67 -1.09 21.94
CA ALA A 291 13.00 -0.51 20.63
C ALA A 291 11.95 0.51 20.11
N GLY A 292 10.70 0.39 20.55
CA GLY A 292 9.61 1.29 20.17
C GLY A 292 9.64 2.65 20.89
N PHE A 293 10.33 2.75 22.03
CA PHE A 293 10.24 3.92 22.92
C PHE A 293 10.72 5.21 22.26
N ALA A 294 11.87 5.16 21.58
CA ALA A 294 12.45 6.32 20.91
C ALA A 294 11.52 6.88 19.81
N HIS A 295 10.81 6.00 19.10
CA HIS A 295 9.83 6.39 18.09
C HIS A 295 8.60 7.06 18.72
N ALA A 296 8.13 6.54 19.85
CA ALA A 296 7.03 7.13 20.60
C ALA A 296 7.40 8.52 21.16
N GLU A 297 8.63 8.67 21.66
CA GLU A 297 9.14 9.96 22.14
C GLU A 297 9.26 10.99 21.02
N HIS A 298 9.79 10.59 19.86
CA HIS A 298 9.85 11.46 18.69
C HIS A 298 8.45 11.88 18.22
N ALA A 299 7.52 10.92 18.11
CA ALA A 299 6.14 11.19 17.74
C ALA A 299 5.43 12.17 18.71
N ALA A 300 5.67 12.01 20.02
CA ALA A 300 5.11 12.90 21.03
C ALA A 300 5.63 14.33 20.89
N ARG A 301 6.94 14.47 20.62
CA ARG A 301 7.58 15.77 20.38
C ARG A 301 7.04 16.45 19.12
N ASP A 302 7.02 15.74 18.00
CA ASP A 302 6.62 16.30 16.69
C ASP A 302 5.14 16.71 16.64
N ALA A 303 4.28 15.95 17.30
CA ALA A 303 2.84 16.21 17.32
C ALA A 303 2.39 17.09 18.49
N HIS A 304 3.32 17.58 19.33
CA HIS A 304 3.01 18.25 20.60
C HIS A 304 1.96 17.46 21.41
N ALA A 305 2.25 16.18 21.63
CA ALA A 305 1.41 15.22 22.32
C ALA A 305 2.06 14.79 23.64
N ARG A 306 1.26 14.32 24.59
CA ARG A 306 1.75 13.74 25.84
C ARG A 306 2.25 12.32 25.58
N LEU A 307 3.45 11.99 26.04
CA LEU A 307 3.96 10.62 26.04
C LEU A 307 3.56 9.93 27.34
N VAL A 308 2.99 8.72 27.26
CA VAL A 308 2.74 7.88 28.44
C VAL A 308 3.29 6.49 28.16
N ALA A 309 4.07 5.97 29.11
CA ALA A 309 4.64 4.64 29.06
C ALA A 309 3.94 3.71 30.06
N PRO A 310 3.80 2.41 29.74
CA PRO A 310 3.27 1.44 30.69
C PRO A 310 4.21 1.28 31.88
N ARG A 311 3.66 0.81 33.00
CA ARG A 311 4.42 0.54 34.23
C ARG A 311 4.25 -0.92 34.60
N PHE A 312 5.36 -1.55 34.94
CA PHE A 312 5.39 -2.96 35.31
C PHE A 312 6.08 -3.13 36.67
N ALA A 313 5.62 -4.11 37.45
CA ALA A 313 6.33 -4.52 38.65
C ALA A 313 7.73 -5.06 38.32
N SER A 314 8.66 -4.92 39.26
CA SER A 314 10.01 -5.49 39.08
C SER A 314 9.92 -7.00 38.91
N GLY A 315 10.51 -7.52 37.83
CA GLY A 315 10.49 -8.96 37.52
C GLY A 315 9.21 -9.47 36.86
N ALA A 316 8.32 -8.59 36.39
CA ALA A 316 7.14 -9.00 35.62
C ALA A 316 7.53 -9.68 34.30
N HIS A 317 6.87 -10.79 33.96
CA HIS A 317 7.07 -11.55 32.72
C HIS A 317 5.74 -12.13 32.23
N ILE A 318 5.58 -12.23 30.91
CA ILE A 318 4.47 -12.93 30.24
C ILE A 318 5.09 -13.98 29.33
N ALA A 319 4.82 -15.27 29.58
CA ALA A 319 5.39 -16.39 28.82
C ALA A 319 6.91 -16.24 28.61
N ASP A 320 7.63 -15.98 29.71
CA ASP A 320 9.09 -15.77 29.77
C ASP A 320 9.64 -14.55 29.01
N GLN A 321 8.76 -13.65 28.55
CA GLN A 321 9.15 -12.39 27.90
C GLN A 321 8.92 -11.20 28.84
N LEU A 322 9.81 -10.21 28.75
CA LEU A 322 9.62 -8.93 29.42
C LEU A 322 8.42 -8.21 28.79
N PRO A 323 7.46 -7.72 29.61
CA PRO A 323 6.33 -6.97 29.11
C PRO A 323 6.79 -5.58 28.67
N THR A 324 6.27 -5.10 27.54
CA THR A 324 6.73 -3.84 26.95
C THR A 324 5.64 -2.84 26.67
N ASP A 325 4.41 -3.28 26.38
CA ASP A 325 3.33 -2.41 25.94
C ASP A 325 2.12 -2.35 26.91
N PHE A 326 1.17 -1.46 26.66
CA PHE A 326 -0.05 -1.35 27.49
C PHE A 326 -0.97 -2.58 27.41
N ASN A 327 -0.85 -3.41 26.37
CA ASN A 327 -1.59 -4.66 26.33
C ASN A 327 -1.03 -5.65 27.35
N ASP A 328 0.30 -5.75 27.45
CA ASP A 328 0.96 -6.56 28.47
C ASP A 328 0.60 -6.06 29.88
N MET A 329 0.52 -4.74 30.07
CA MET A 329 0.07 -4.15 31.35
C MET A 329 -1.39 -4.51 31.65
N ALA A 330 -2.27 -4.49 30.64
CA ALA A 330 -3.65 -4.90 30.81
C ALA A 330 -3.78 -6.40 31.18
N VAL A 331 -2.91 -7.25 30.64
CA VAL A 331 -2.86 -8.69 30.95
C VAL A 331 -2.36 -8.95 32.37
N LEU A 332 -1.38 -8.18 32.84
CA LEU A 332 -0.77 -8.37 34.17
C LEU A 332 -1.57 -7.70 35.29
N ASP A 333 -1.94 -6.44 35.11
CA ASP A 333 -2.50 -5.57 36.15
C ASP A 333 -3.99 -5.26 35.95
N GLY A 334 -4.57 -5.69 34.82
CA GLY A 334 -5.96 -5.43 34.46
C GLY A 334 -6.18 -4.10 33.72
N THR A 335 -7.31 -4.00 33.01
CA THR A 335 -7.69 -2.80 32.24
C THR A 335 -7.96 -1.59 33.14
N GLU A 336 -8.39 -1.79 34.39
CA GLU A 336 -8.60 -0.70 35.35
C GLU A 336 -7.29 0.02 35.69
N ALA A 337 -6.21 -0.72 35.93
CA ALA A 337 -4.89 -0.15 36.21
C ALA A 337 -4.35 0.68 35.04
N VAL A 338 -4.52 0.17 33.81
CA VAL A 338 -4.19 0.91 32.58
C VAL A 338 -5.00 2.21 32.51
N GLY A 339 -6.30 2.14 32.79
CA GLY A 339 -7.20 3.29 32.73
C GLY A 339 -6.84 4.35 33.76
N GLU A 340 -6.50 3.95 34.98
CA GLU A 340 -6.07 4.85 36.05
C GLU A 340 -4.77 5.57 35.68
N LEU A 341 -3.78 4.82 35.17
CA LEU A 341 -2.52 5.40 34.71
C LEU A 341 -2.74 6.45 33.61
N LEU A 342 -3.58 6.15 32.61
CA LEU A 342 -3.87 7.07 31.51
C LEU A 342 -4.67 8.29 31.96
N ARG A 343 -5.69 8.12 32.81
CA ARG A 343 -6.48 9.23 33.36
C ARG A 343 -5.63 10.17 34.21
N ARG A 344 -4.83 9.60 35.11
CA ARG A 344 -3.88 10.36 35.93
C ARG A 344 -2.89 11.12 35.06
N ALA A 345 -2.32 10.46 34.06
CA ALA A 345 -1.39 11.08 33.14
C ALA A 345 -2.01 12.26 32.38
N VAL A 346 -3.30 12.25 32.06
CA VAL A 346 -3.96 13.39 31.38
C VAL A 346 -4.34 14.52 32.34
N LEU A 347 -4.80 14.19 33.55
CA LEU A 347 -5.25 15.15 34.57
C LEU A 347 -4.09 15.90 35.25
N GLU A 348 -2.96 15.24 35.47
CA GLU A 348 -1.76 15.87 36.00
C GLU A 348 -1.15 16.78 34.91
N THR A 349 -1.47 18.07 34.97
CA THR A 349 -0.70 19.09 34.25
C THR A 349 0.72 19.07 34.85
N PRO A 350 1.80 19.02 34.05
CA PRO A 350 3.12 19.17 34.64
C PRO A 350 3.18 20.56 35.27
N THR A 351 3.17 20.61 36.60
CA THR A 351 3.61 21.80 37.33
C THR A 351 5.03 22.07 36.83
N PRO A 352 5.36 23.28 36.34
CA PRO A 352 6.74 23.60 36.05
C PRO A 352 7.51 23.40 37.36
N ALA A 353 8.34 22.34 37.39
CA ALA A 353 9.25 22.12 38.50
C ALA A 353 10.14 23.37 38.56
N SER A 354 9.91 24.18 39.58
CA SER A 354 10.78 25.30 39.92
C SER A 354 12.19 24.74 40.06
N ALA A 355 13.07 25.17 39.16
CA ALA A 355 14.50 25.05 39.35
C ALA A 355 14.85 25.82 40.62
N ASP A 356 15.00 25.12 41.74
CA ASP A 356 15.83 25.52 42.87
C ASP A 356 15.91 24.39 43.90
N SER A 357 17.02 23.65 43.87
CA SER A 357 17.84 23.40 45.05
C SER A 357 19.10 22.64 44.65
N LYS A 358 20.21 23.36 44.51
CA LYS A 358 21.55 22.79 44.57
C LYS A 358 21.89 22.43 46.02
N ALA A 359 22.61 21.30 46.13
CA ALA A 359 23.61 20.95 47.14
C ALA A 359 23.16 20.52 48.55
N SER A 360 23.37 19.23 48.81
CA SER A 360 24.18 18.83 49.96
C SER A 360 25.00 17.59 49.63
N ARG A 361 26.32 17.72 49.74
CA ARG A 361 27.33 16.66 49.70
C ARG A 361 27.45 16.06 51.10
N THR A 362 27.50 14.73 51.20
CA THR A 362 28.30 14.06 52.23
C THR A 362 28.98 12.84 51.61
N GLN A 363 30.31 12.77 51.75
CA GLN A 363 31.19 11.62 51.51
C GLN A 363 30.87 10.52 52.57
N THR A 364 31.31 9.26 52.55
CA THR A 364 32.57 8.63 52.14
C THR A 364 32.41 7.09 52.21
N GLU A 365 33.41 6.38 51.65
CA GLU A 365 33.81 4.95 51.84
C GLU A 365 33.14 3.92 50.90
N GLY A 366 33.86 3.08 50.14
CA GLY A 366 35.29 2.81 50.02
C GLY A 366 35.51 1.40 49.43
N MET A 367 36.66 1.19 48.76
CA MET A 367 37.25 -0.05 48.18
C MET A 367 36.85 -0.40 46.72
N SER A 368 37.67 -0.23 45.66
CA SER A 368 39.10 -0.57 45.32
C SER A 368 39.16 -1.80 44.38
N PHE A 369 39.47 -1.66 43.07
CA PHE A 369 40.81 -1.82 42.40
C PHE A 369 41.23 -3.32 42.23
N TYR A 370 41.70 -3.88 41.09
CA TYR A 370 42.72 -3.53 40.06
C TYR A 370 42.30 -4.08 38.66
N LEU A 371 42.55 -3.48 37.47
CA LEU A 371 43.76 -3.01 36.73
C LEU A 371 44.45 -4.08 35.86
N THR A 372 44.50 -3.84 34.53
CA THR A 372 45.60 -3.97 33.53
C THR A 372 44.97 -3.90 32.12
N GLY A 373 45.39 -3.15 31.10
CA GLY A 373 46.63 -2.40 30.84
C GLY A 373 47.09 -2.66 29.40
N ASP A 374 47.49 -1.59 28.69
CA ASP A 374 48.37 -1.50 27.49
C ASP A 374 47.77 -1.73 26.07
N ALA A 375 48.14 -0.98 25.01
CA ALA A 375 49.07 0.16 24.84
C ALA A 375 48.93 0.82 23.44
N ASP A 376 49.25 2.13 23.39
CA ASP A 376 49.94 2.96 22.35
C ASP A 376 49.70 2.77 20.82
N MET A 377 49.70 3.80 19.95
CA MET A 377 50.72 4.86 19.84
C MET A 377 50.25 6.08 19.00
N ARG A 378 50.80 7.25 19.40
CA ARG A 378 50.77 8.62 18.83
C ARG A 378 51.38 8.80 17.42
N SER A 379 51.03 9.91 16.73
CA SER A 379 51.93 11.08 16.44
C SER A 379 51.18 12.20 15.68
N ARG A 380 50.95 13.40 16.27
CA ARG A 380 51.67 14.70 16.08
C ARG A 380 51.68 15.24 14.63
N LYS A 381 51.14 16.43 14.34
CA LYS A 381 51.70 17.81 14.41
C LYS A 381 50.67 18.70 13.67
N THR A 382 50.45 20.01 13.84
CA THR A 382 51.11 21.15 14.51
C THR A 382 50.12 22.33 14.49
N ASP A 383 50.25 23.19 15.49
CA ASP A 383 49.74 24.57 15.58
C ASP A 383 49.95 25.45 14.34
N ASN A 384 48.99 26.36 14.10
CA ASN A 384 49.28 27.80 14.14
C ASN A 384 47.97 28.60 14.20
N GLY A 385 47.83 29.44 15.22
CA GLY A 385 46.71 30.36 15.42
C GLY A 385 46.94 31.76 14.86
N THR A 386 45.84 32.52 14.85
CA THR A 386 45.63 33.98 14.98
C THR A 386 44.15 34.20 14.59
N GLY A 387 43.23 34.80 15.35
CA GLY A 387 43.34 35.91 16.28
C GLY A 387 42.90 37.19 15.56
N ALA A 388 41.59 37.51 15.57
CA ALA A 388 41.06 38.88 15.45
C ALA A 388 39.54 38.91 15.71
N ASP A 389 39.17 39.44 16.88
CA ASP A 389 37.91 40.13 17.11
C ASP A 389 37.79 41.36 16.19
N ASP A 390 36.59 41.68 15.73
CA ASP A 390 36.13 43.07 15.83
C ASP A 390 34.60 43.19 15.86
N VAL A 391 34.16 44.13 16.69
CA VAL A 391 32.77 44.42 17.06
C VAL A 391 32.37 45.76 16.44
N ARG A 392 31.06 45.95 16.28
CA ARG A 392 30.27 47.22 16.18
C ARG A 392 29.87 47.62 14.77
N ARG A 393 28.73 48.26 14.49
CA ARG A 393 27.45 48.61 15.15
C ARG A 393 26.67 49.45 14.10
N HIS A 394 25.33 49.53 14.25
CA HIS A 394 24.41 50.60 13.75
C HIS A 394 24.19 50.71 12.22
N ALA A 395 23.05 51.16 11.69
CA ALA A 395 21.68 51.43 12.15
C ALA A 395 20.83 51.79 10.90
N GLU A 396 19.52 51.58 11.01
CA GLU A 396 18.37 52.36 10.48
C GLU A 396 18.41 53.08 9.10
N ALA A 397 17.38 52.81 8.29
CA ALA A 397 16.42 53.77 7.67
C ALA A 397 15.53 52.97 6.71
N ASP A 398 14.28 52.64 7.04
CA ASP A 398 13.10 53.50 7.00
C ASP A 398 12.77 54.05 5.61
N ARG A 399 11.64 53.59 5.03
CA ARG A 399 10.75 54.35 4.14
C ARG A 399 9.45 53.58 3.88
N SER A 400 8.47 54.02 4.65
CA SER A 400 7.02 53.98 4.50
C SER A 400 6.45 54.32 3.11
N GLY A 401 5.27 53.76 2.83
CA GLY A 401 4.12 54.55 2.36
C GLY A 401 3.37 54.04 1.13
N GLY A 402 2.09 53.67 1.29
CA GLY A 402 1.12 53.66 0.19
C GLY A 402 -0.04 52.68 0.32
N ASP A 403 -1.06 53.05 1.09
CA ASP A 403 -2.34 52.37 1.30
C ASP A 403 -3.37 52.46 0.15
N CYS A 404 -4.42 51.62 0.29
CA CYS A 404 -5.80 51.72 -0.20
C CYS A 404 -6.08 51.34 -1.67
N ALA A 405 -7.23 50.74 -2.05
CA ALA A 405 -8.34 50.06 -1.39
C ALA A 405 -9.25 49.50 -2.52
N SER A 406 -9.99 48.41 -2.24
CA SER A 406 -11.34 48.03 -2.72
C SER A 406 -11.80 48.35 -4.17
N THR A 407 -12.43 47.38 -4.85
CA THR A 407 -13.91 47.24 -5.04
C THR A 407 -14.22 46.21 -6.15
N GLN A 408 -15.26 45.37 -5.97
CA GLN A 408 -15.87 44.54 -7.03
C GLN A 408 -16.57 45.40 -8.10
N PRO A 409 -17.07 44.81 -9.20
CA PRO A 409 -18.51 44.50 -9.22
C PRO A 409 -18.94 43.27 -10.05
N SER A 410 -20.10 42.76 -9.66
CA SER A 410 -21.04 41.90 -10.38
C SER A 410 -21.82 42.63 -11.48
N GLY A 411 -22.31 41.89 -12.50
CA GLY A 411 -23.47 42.33 -13.32
C GLY A 411 -23.55 41.75 -14.74
N THR A 412 -24.48 40.83 -14.96
CA THR A 412 -25.15 40.55 -16.25
C THR A 412 -26.03 41.74 -16.69
N PRO A 413 -26.34 41.90 -17.99
CA PRO A 413 -27.67 41.50 -18.46
C PRO A 413 -27.77 40.94 -19.90
N GLU A 414 -28.75 40.03 -20.00
CA GLU A 414 -29.76 39.73 -21.05
C GLU A 414 -29.81 40.37 -22.46
N GLU A 415 -30.37 39.52 -23.33
CA GLU A 415 -31.32 39.73 -24.45
C GLU A 415 -30.84 40.14 -25.86
N GLY A 416 -31.24 39.32 -26.84
CA GLY A 416 -31.13 39.59 -28.27
C GLY A 416 -31.59 38.44 -29.16
N LYS A 417 -32.91 38.23 -29.23
CA LYS A 417 -33.63 37.32 -30.15
C LYS A 417 -33.17 37.47 -31.61
N GLN A 418 -33.11 36.38 -32.36
CA GLN A 418 -33.88 36.20 -33.61
C GLN A 418 -33.79 34.76 -34.13
N ALA A 419 -34.98 34.18 -34.33
CA ALA A 419 -35.21 32.91 -34.97
C ALA A 419 -35.37 33.11 -36.48
N PHE A 420 -34.85 32.18 -37.29
CA PHE A 420 -35.39 31.88 -38.61
C PHE A 420 -35.33 30.37 -38.85
N THR A 421 -36.51 29.78 -38.96
CA THR A 421 -36.81 28.45 -39.48
C THR A 421 -36.51 28.37 -40.98
N HIS A 422 -35.90 27.27 -41.43
CA HIS A 422 -36.33 26.52 -42.62
C HIS A 422 -35.53 25.21 -42.78
N GLU A 423 -36.21 24.08 -42.60
CA GLU A 423 -35.99 22.86 -43.40
C GLU A 423 -36.71 23.06 -44.77
N PRO A 424 -36.26 22.46 -45.89
CA PRO A 424 -36.43 21.01 -46.09
C PRO A 424 -35.40 20.25 -46.98
N ALA A 425 -35.37 18.93 -46.77
CA ALA A 425 -35.34 17.81 -47.73
C ALA A 425 -34.15 17.53 -48.70
N ALA A 426 -33.71 16.27 -48.58
CA ALA A 426 -33.38 15.29 -49.64
C ALA A 426 -32.04 15.35 -50.43
N SER A 427 -31.38 14.17 -50.42
CA SER A 427 -30.12 13.70 -51.04
C SER A 427 -30.14 13.69 -52.59
N PRO A 428 -29.16 13.11 -53.34
CA PRO A 428 -27.80 12.61 -53.03
C PRO A 428 -26.73 13.09 -54.04
N VAL A 429 -25.43 13.10 -53.67
CA VAL A 429 -24.34 13.10 -54.68
C VAL A 429 -23.20 12.19 -54.22
N THR A 430 -23.00 11.15 -55.02
CA THR A 430 -21.81 10.31 -55.11
C THR A 430 -20.64 11.12 -55.68
N GLU A 431 -19.49 11.10 -55.01
CA GLU A 431 -18.20 11.20 -55.70
C GLU A 431 -17.13 10.44 -54.90
N THR A 432 -16.48 9.54 -55.62
CA THR A 432 -15.42 8.60 -55.24
C THR A 432 -14.06 9.20 -55.53
N THR A 433 -13.09 9.03 -54.61
CA THR A 433 -11.64 8.79 -54.81
C THR A 433 -11.00 8.70 -53.42
N ASP A 434 -10.76 7.49 -52.89
CA ASP A 434 -9.55 6.68 -53.05
C ASP A 434 -8.27 7.37 -52.55
N ASP A 435 -7.80 6.97 -51.36
CA ASP A 435 -6.40 6.57 -51.17
C ASP A 435 -6.27 5.77 -49.86
N GLY A 436 -5.78 4.54 -50.02
CA GLY A 436 -5.73 3.52 -48.97
C GLY A 436 -4.57 3.67 -48.00
N GLN A 437 -4.79 3.19 -46.77
CA GLN A 437 -3.72 2.59 -45.97
C GLN A 437 -4.31 1.46 -45.11
N HIS A 438 -3.73 0.28 -45.31
CA HIS A 438 -4.13 -1.02 -44.80
C HIS A 438 -4.27 -1.06 -43.26
N SER A 439 -5.47 -1.42 -42.79
CA SER A 439 -5.62 -2.04 -41.47
C SER A 439 -6.07 -3.49 -41.65
N ASN A 440 -5.16 -4.40 -41.30
CA ASN A 440 -5.35 -5.85 -41.38
C ASN A 440 -6.37 -6.28 -40.31
N GLN A 441 -7.64 -6.37 -40.69
CA GLN A 441 -8.70 -6.93 -39.86
C GLN A 441 -9.20 -8.20 -40.53
N GLY A 442 -8.98 -9.33 -39.85
CA GLY A 442 -9.62 -10.60 -40.19
C GLY A 442 -11.14 -10.48 -40.21
N PRO A 443 -11.84 -11.46 -40.81
CA PRO A 443 -13.25 -11.35 -41.16
C PRO A 443 -14.11 -11.10 -39.92
N ARG A 444 -14.70 -9.91 -39.83
CA ARG A 444 -15.70 -9.56 -38.82
C ARG A 444 -16.97 -10.35 -39.12
N HIS A 445 -17.30 -11.34 -38.29
CA HIS A 445 -18.60 -12.00 -38.33
C HIS A 445 -19.72 -10.95 -38.21
N ALA A 446 -20.76 -11.11 -39.04
CA ALA A 446 -21.92 -10.22 -39.10
C ALA A 446 -22.50 -9.97 -37.69
N MET A 447 -22.70 -8.70 -37.32
CA MET A 447 -23.19 -8.32 -36.00
C MET A 447 -24.66 -8.74 -35.85
N GLY A 448 -24.92 -9.82 -35.12
CA GLY A 448 -26.29 -10.27 -34.80
C GLY A 448 -27.10 -9.22 -34.02
N GLU A 449 -28.42 -9.34 -34.08
CA GLU A 449 -29.36 -8.43 -33.39
C GLU A 449 -29.24 -8.52 -31.85
N LEU A 450 -29.70 -7.47 -31.17
CA LEU A 450 -29.76 -7.43 -29.70
C LEU A 450 -30.93 -8.29 -29.23
N ILE A 451 -30.71 -9.13 -28.22
CA ILE A 451 -31.74 -10.05 -27.68
C ILE A 451 -32.88 -9.27 -27.00
N TYR A 452 -32.57 -8.11 -26.42
CA TYR A 452 -33.55 -7.16 -25.91
C TYR A 452 -32.94 -5.76 -25.81
N GLY A 453 -33.78 -4.73 -25.77
CA GLY A 453 -33.35 -3.34 -25.66
C GLY A 453 -32.87 -2.95 -24.25
N LEU A 454 -32.05 -1.91 -24.17
CA LEU A 454 -31.51 -1.41 -22.89
C LEU A 454 -32.60 -0.79 -22.01
N ASP A 455 -33.72 -0.37 -22.59
CA ASP A 455 -34.94 0.08 -21.93
C ASP A 455 -35.55 -0.98 -21.00
N ALA A 456 -35.40 -2.27 -21.34
CA ALA A 456 -35.87 -3.38 -20.49
C ALA A 456 -35.04 -3.59 -19.21
N VAL A 457 -33.89 -2.93 -19.07
CA VAL A 457 -33.04 -3.00 -17.88
C VAL A 457 -33.47 -1.93 -16.87
N PRO A 458 -33.89 -2.32 -15.63
CA PRO A 458 -34.32 -1.36 -14.61
C PRO A 458 -33.25 -0.34 -14.25
N THR A 459 -33.67 0.88 -13.91
CA THR A 459 -32.78 1.99 -13.55
C THR A 459 -31.90 1.64 -12.35
N GLU A 460 -32.43 0.89 -11.39
CA GLU A 460 -31.72 0.45 -10.19
C GLU A 460 -30.52 -0.44 -10.55
N VAL A 461 -30.68 -1.30 -11.55
CA VAL A 461 -29.63 -2.21 -12.05
C VAL A 461 -28.56 -1.42 -12.80
N LYS A 462 -28.95 -0.43 -13.61
CA LYS A 462 -28.01 0.48 -14.29
C LYS A 462 -27.19 1.29 -13.27
N MET A 463 -27.85 1.85 -12.25
CA MET A 463 -27.20 2.59 -11.17
C MET A 463 -26.27 1.67 -10.34
N ALA A 464 -26.66 0.41 -10.10
CA ALA A 464 -25.80 -0.57 -9.44
C ALA A 464 -24.55 -0.88 -10.28
N ALA A 465 -24.68 -0.98 -11.61
CA ALA A 465 -23.56 -1.16 -12.52
C ALA A 465 -22.59 0.03 -12.46
N GLU A 466 -23.08 1.27 -12.50
CA GLU A 466 -22.24 2.47 -12.40
C GLU A 466 -21.53 2.58 -11.06
N ARG A 467 -22.20 2.21 -9.96
CA ARG A 467 -21.56 2.14 -8.64
C ARG A 467 -20.43 1.09 -8.59
N ARG A 468 -20.55 -0.02 -9.33
CA ARG A 468 -19.58 -1.13 -9.30
C ARG A 468 -18.42 -0.95 -10.26
N PHE A 469 -18.70 -0.53 -11.49
CA PHE A 469 -17.74 -0.47 -12.60
C PHE A 469 -17.32 0.97 -12.96
N GLY A 470 -17.89 1.98 -12.27
CA GLY A 470 -17.57 3.40 -12.41
C GLY A 470 -18.63 4.19 -13.18
N SER A 471 -18.66 5.52 -13.02
CA SER A 471 -19.62 6.41 -13.71
C SER A 471 -19.26 6.59 -15.20
N VAL A 472 -20.25 6.83 -16.06
CA VAL A 472 -20.14 6.94 -17.53
C VAL A 472 -19.69 5.61 -18.17
N LEU A 473 -20.56 4.60 -18.04
CA LEU A 473 -20.39 3.28 -18.65
C LEU A 473 -21.04 3.23 -20.02
N ARG A 474 -20.36 2.58 -20.96
CA ARG A 474 -21.00 2.07 -22.17
C ARG A 474 -21.85 0.87 -21.78
N MET A 475 -23.17 1.06 -21.78
CA MET A 475 -24.15 0.04 -21.41
C MET A 475 -24.70 -0.64 -22.66
N SER A 476 -24.78 -1.96 -22.64
CA SER A 476 -25.32 -2.74 -23.76
C SER A 476 -26.00 -4.01 -23.27
N THR A 477 -26.81 -4.60 -24.14
CA THR A 477 -27.46 -5.90 -23.93
C THR A 477 -26.81 -6.95 -24.85
N PRO A 478 -26.94 -8.24 -24.51
CA PRO A 478 -26.36 -9.32 -25.28
C PRO A 478 -26.99 -9.44 -26.67
N ARG A 479 -26.24 -10.06 -27.60
CA ARG A 479 -26.66 -10.33 -28.98
C ARG A 479 -26.91 -11.82 -29.16
N GLU A 480 -27.79 -12.19 -30.10
CA GLU A 480 -28.21 -13.58 -30.34
C GLU A 480 -27.06 -14.53 -30.73
N SER A 481 -26.10 -13.99 -31.47
CA SER A 481 -24.81 -14.64 -31.81
C SER A 481 -23.63 -13.90 -31.16
N GLY A 482 -23.89 -13.29 -30.00
CA GLY A 482 -22.95 -12.47 -29.26
C GLY A 482 -22.12 -13.27 -28.27
N GLY A 483 -20.87 -12.86 -28.09
CA GLY A 483 -19.95 -13.50 -27.16
C GLY A 483 -19.19 -14.66 -27.79
N PRO A 484 -18.30 -15.32 -27.03
CA PRO A 484 -18.25 -15.40 -25.57
C PRO A 484 -17.94 -14.08 -24.87
N TYR A 485 -18.85 -13.62 -24.01
CA TYR A 485 -18.63 -12.51 -23.10
C TYR A 485 -17.82 -13.00 -21.91
N ARG A 486 -16.77 -12.26 -21.51
CA ARG A 486 -15.82 -12.67 -20.48
C ARG A 486 -15.51 -11.48 -19.59
N GLY A 487 -15.41 -11.76 -18.30
CA GLY A 487 -15.06 -10.77 -17.30
C GLY A 487 -15.84 -10.95 -16.02
N GLU A 488 -15.62 -9.98 -15.16
CA GLU A 488 -16.18 -9.93 -13.82
C GLU A 488 -17.66 -9.62 -13.85
N VAL A 489 -18.46 -10.25 -12.99
CA VAL A 489 -19.90 -10.00 -12.90
C VAL A 489 -20.34 -9.39 -11.57
N LEU A 490 -21.31 -8.49 -11.67
CA LEU A 490 -22.18 -8.07 -10.58
C LEU A 490 -23.48 -8.87 -10.67
N ASN A 491 -23.82 -9.55 -9.58
CA ASN A 491 -25.00 -10.36 -9.45
C ASN A 491 -26.17 -9.60 -8.81
N THR A 492 -27.28 -9.51 -9.53
CA THR A 492 -28.56 -8.96 -9.07
C THR A 492 -29.64 -10.03 -9.10
N GLU A 493 -30.86 -9.73 -8.66
CA GLU A 493 -31.95 -10.71 -8.65
C GLU A 493 -32.26 -11.25 -10.06
N HIS A 494 -32.40 -10.37 -11.06
CA HIS A 494 -32.83 -10.75 -12.42
C HIS A 494 -31.74 -10.62 -13.49
N PHE A 495 -30.61 -9.97 -13.19
CA PHE A 495 -29.54 -9.72 -14.14
C PHE A 495 -28.16 -10.10 -13.60
N LEU A 496 -27.29 -10.57 -14.49
CA LEU A 496 -25.85 -10.54 -14.30
C LEU A 496 -25.27 -9.40 -15.14
N VAL A 497 -24.64 -8.43 -14.49
CA VAL A 497 -23.99 -7.32 -15.18
C VAL A 497 -22.51 -7.63 -15.32
N GLN A 498 -22.03 -7.80 -16.55
CA GLN A 498 -20.66 -8.21 -16.82
C GLN A 498 -19.83 -7.05 -17.36
N GLU A 499 -18.66 -6.80 -16.77
CA GLU A 499 -17.67 -5.92 -17.38
C GLU A 499 -16.92 -6.69 -18.49
N VAL A 500 -17.17 -6.31 -19.74
CA VAL A 500 -16.61 -6.99 -20.92
C VAL A 500 -15.40 -6.25 -21.50
N ALA A 501 -15.27 -4.97 -21.17
CA ALA A 501 -14.14 -4.11 -21.51
C ALA A 501 -14.10 -2.93 -20.52
N PRO A 502 -12.98 -2.20 -20.42
CA PRO A 502 -12.88 -1.04 -19.53
C PRO A 502 -14.05 -0.07 -19.78
N ARG A 503 -14.84 0.17 -18.73
CA ARG A 503 -16.01 1.06 -18.76
C ARG A 503 -17.13 0.61 -19.71
N SER A 504 -17.18 -0.67 -20.05
CA SER A 504 -18.22 -1.26 -20.90
C SER A 504 -18.84 -2.46 -20.20
N VAL A 505 -20.16 -2.41 -20.02
CA VAL A 505 -20.92 -3.46 -19.36
C VAL A 505 -21.99 -4.05 -20.27
N VAL A 506 -22.21 -5.35 -20.11
CA VAL A 506 -23.31 -6.08 -20.74
C VAL A 506 -24.25 -6.58 -19.65
N PHE A 507 -25.53 -6.27 -19.78
CA PHE A 507 -26.57 -6.74 -18.86
C PHE A 507 -27.13 -8.04 -19.39
N HIS A 508 -26.98 -9.14 -18.66
CA HIS A 508 -27.47 -10.47 -19.03
C HIS A 508 -28.69 -10.85 -18.21
N ALA A 509 -29.85 -11.00 -18.84
CA ALA A 509 -31.07 -11.45 -18.18
C ALA A 509 -30.94 -12.93 -17.75
N LYS A 510 -31.28 -13.23 -16.50
CA LYS A 510 -31.18 -14.58 -15.94
C LYS A 510 -32.32 -15.51 -16.34
N GLY A 511 -33.46 -14.98 -16.77
CA GLY A 511 -34.68 -15.77 -17.00
C GLY A 511 -34.52 -16.93 -18.00
N LYS A 512 -33.59 -16.80 -18.97
CA LYS A 512 -33.25 -17.85 -19.96
C LYS A 512 -31.79 -18.33 -19.82
N MET A 513 -31.18 -18.12 -18.65
CA MET A 513 -29.79 -18.49 -18.40
C MET A 513 -29.68 -19.88 -17.77
N THR A 514 -28.73 -20.66 -18.26
CA THR A 514 -28.35 -21.97 -17.72
C THR A 514 -26.93 -21.93 -17.18
N PHE A 515 -26.64 -22.75 -16.16
CA PHE A 515 -25.34 -22.82 -15.52
C PHE A 515 -24.62 -24.11 -15.93
N ALA A 516 -23.34 -24.01 -16.29
CA ALA A 516 -22.55 -25.18 -16.70
C ALA A 516 -22.22 -26.13 -15.54
N SER A 517 -22.49 -25.75 -14.28
CA SER A 517 -22.29 -26.60 -13.12
C SER A 517 -23.25 -26.25 -11.98
N ASP A 518 -23.57 -27.23 -11.14
CA ASP A 518 -24.40 -27.04 -9.94
C ASP A 518 -23.78 -26.04 -8.96
N ARG A 519 -22.44 -25.96 -8.92
CA ARG A 519 -21.72 -24.98 -8.11
C ARG A 519 -22.02 -23.55 -8.54
N LEU A 520 -22.03 -23.26 -9.85
CA LEU A 520 -22.32 -21.93 -10.35
C LEU A 520 -23.79 -21.55 -10.13
N ARG A 521 -24.69 -22.53 -10.25
CA ARG A 521 -26.10 -22.35 -9.88
C ARG A 521 -26.24 -22.00 -8.40
N TRP A 522 -25.60 -22.76 -7.50
CA TRP A 522 -25.59 -22.48 -6.07
C TRP A 522 -25.00 -21.10 -5.75
N MET A 523 -23.91 -20.71 -6.42
CA MET A 523 -23.31 -19.38 -6.25
C MET A 523 -24.24 -18.25 -6.70
N ASP A 524 -25.07 -18.48 -7.71
CA ASP A 524 -26.08 -17.52 -8.13
C ASP A 524 -27.17 -17.35 -7.06
N GLU A 525 -27.74 -18.47 -6.62
CA GLU A 525 -28.82 -18.54 -5.62
C GLU A 525 -28.43 -17.88 -4.29
N HIS A 526 -27.14 -17.90 -3.93
CA HIS A 526 -26.63 -17.33 -2.68
C HIS A 526 -25.93 -15.97 -2.88
N HIS A 527 -26.13 -15.32 -4.04
CA HIS A 527 -25.52 -14.03 -4.39
C HIS A 527 -23.98 -13.99 -4.31
N ARG A 528 -23.32 -15.15 -4.43
CA ARG A 528 -21.86 -15.32 -4.36
C ARG A 528 -21.16 -15.23 -5.72
N LEU A 529 -21.90 -14.95 -6.80
CA LEU A 529 -21.31 -14.62 -8.10
C LEU A 529 -20.75 -13.19 -8.17
N ASN A 530 -21.04 -12.32 -7.20
CA ASN A 530 -20.50 -10.96 -7.17
C ASN A 530 -18.96 -10.95 -7.17
N GLY A 531 -18.36 -10.33 -8.18
CA GLY A 531 -16.91 -10.25 -8.35
C GLY A 531 -16.28 -11.51 -8.95
N ALA A 532 -17.08 -12.51 -9.34
CA ALA A 532 -16.57 -13.71 -9.99
C ALA A 532 -16.24 -13.43 -11.47
N ASP A 533 -15.13 -13.98 -11.95
CA ASP A 533 -14.80 -14.05 -13.37
C ASP A 533 -15.59 -15.21 -14.01
N VAL A 534 -16.43 -14.89 -15.00
CA VAL A 534 -17.26 -15.88 -15.70
C VAL A 534 -17.21 -15.68 -17.22
N GLN A 535 -17.61 -16.71 -17.95
CA GLN A 535 -17.82 -16.64 -19.39
C GLN A 535 -19.29 -16.92 -19.70
N ILE A 536 -19.95 -16.05 -20.45
CA ILE A 536 -21.34 -16.21 -20.87
C ILE A 536 -21.38 -16.35 -22.39
N VAL A 537 -22.02 -17.42 -22.86
CA VAL A 537 -22.19 -17.73 -24.29
C VAL A 537 -23.68 -17.76 -24.62
N TYR A 538 -24.06 -17.16 -25.74
CA TYR A 538 -25.43 -17.19 -26.23
C TYR A 538 -25.58 -18.16 -27.39
N GLU A 539 -26.68 -18.92 -27.37
CA GLU A 539 -27.21 -19.68 -28.49
C GLU A 539 -28.62 -19.17 -28.76
N GLY A 540 -28.76 -18.20 -29.65
CA GLY A 540 -29.98 -17.42 -29.81
C GLY A 540 -30.26 -16.60 -28.55
N GLU A 541 -31.47 -16.75 -27.99
CA GLU A 541 -31.85 -16.03 -26.77
C GLU A 541 -31.39 -16.71 -25.46
N ARG A 542 -30.86 -17.93 -25.54
CA ARG A 542 -30.48 -18.71 -24.35
C ARG A 542 -29.03 -18.45 -23.98
N ALA A 543 -28.79 -18.12 -22.72
CA ALA A 543 -27.46 -17.91 -22.19
C ALA A 543 -26.96 -19.16 -21.45
N LYS A 544 -25.67 -19.46 -21.58
CA LYS A 544 -25.00 -20.48 -20.76
C LYS A 544 -23.76 -19.91 -20.09
N LEU A 545 -23.72 -20.02 -18.77
CA LEU A 545 -22.66 -19.47 -17.92
C LEU A 545 -21.64 -20.56 -17.56
N TYR A 546 -20.37 -20.27 -17.84
CA TYR A 546 -19.21 -21.11 -17.58
C TYR A 546 -18.26 -20.44 -16.59
N PRO A 547 -17.52 -21.22 -15.78
CA PRO A 547 -16.46 -20.66 -14.97
C PRO A 547 -15.34 -20.17 -15.88
N TRP A 548 -14.77 -19.00 -15.59
CA TRP A 548 -13.68 -18.44 -16.36
C TRP A 548 -12.54 -18.04 -15.43
N ASP A 549 -11.32 -18.39 -15.81
CA ASP A 549 -10.12 -18.07 -15.03
C ASP A 549 -9.33 -17.02 -15.84
N ARG A 550 -9.41 -15.77 -15.39
CA ARG A 550 -8.77 -14.62 -16.05
C ARG A 550 -7.26 -14.79 -16.19
N ALA A 551 -6.61 -15.35 -15.19
CA ALA A 551 -5.16 -15.57 -15.21
C ALA A 551 -4.78 -16.65 -16.24
N ARG A 552 -5.58 -17.72 -16.33
CA ARG A 552 -5.39 -18.75 -17.36
C ARG A 552 -5.55 -18.18 -18.76
N ASP A 553 -6.59 -17.41 -19.01
CA ASP A 553 -6.88 -16.82 -20.32
C ASP A 553 -5.80 -15.81 -20.75
N GLN A 554 -5.29 -15.00 -19.82
CA GLN A 554 -4.17 -14.11 -20.07
C GLN A 554 -2.89 -14.87 -20.46
N LEU A 555 -2.59 -15.97 -19.76
CA LEU A 555 -1.45 -16.82 -20.09
C LEU A 555 -1.62 -17.45 -21.49
N GLU A 556 -2.80 -17.98 -21.80
CA GLU A 556 -3.08 -18.57 -23.11
C GLU A 556 -2.92 -17.55 -24.24
N ARG A 557 -3.40 -16.31 -24.05
CA ARG A 557 -3.22 -15.21 -25.01
C ARG A 557 -1.75 -14.79 -25.16
N ALA A 558 -1.01 -14.69 -24.06
CA ALA A 558 0.42 -14.36 -24.11
C ALA A 558 1.21 -15.42 -24.88
N VAL A 559 0.94 -16.71 -24.62
CA VAL A 559 1.55 -17.83 -25.35
C VAL A 559 1.18 -17.79 -26.83
N ALA A 560 -0.09 -17.56 -27.16
CA ALA A 560 -0.54 -17.44 -28.56
C ALA A 560 0.16 -16.28 -29.30
N SER A 561 0.32 -15.13 -28.63
CA SER A 561 1.07 -13.99 -29.18
C SER A 561 2.54 -14.35 -29.42
N LEU A 562 3.18 -15.02 -28.46
CA LEU A 562 4.58 -15.43 -28.59
C LEU A 562 4.78 -16.44 -29.72
N LYS A 563 3.86 -17.41 -29.87
CA LYS A 563 3.85 -18.34 -30.99
C LYS A 563 3.72 -17.64 -32.34
N LYS A 564 2.81 -16.65 -32.42
CA LYS A 564 2.66 -15.85 -33.64
C LYS A 564 3.97 -15.13 -33.99
N SER A 565 4.60 -14.45 -33.04
CA SER A 565 5.88 -13.79 -33.25
C SER A 565 7.02 -14.77 -33.57
N ALA A 566 7.02 -15.96 -32.97
CA ALA A 566 7.99 -17.00 -33.28
C ALA A 566 7.89 -17.46 -34.75
N ARG A 567 6.68 -17.68 -35.26
CA ARG A 567 6.45 -18.03 -36.67
C ARG A 567 6.85 -16.90 -37.62
N GLU A 568 6.52 -15.65 -37.27
CA GLU A 568 6.93 -14.48 -38.06
C GLU A 568 8.45 -14.33 -38.13
N MET A 569 9.18 -14.82 -37.12
CA MET A 569 10.65 -14.84 -37.08
C MET A 569 11.28 -16.16 -37.57
N GLY A 570 10.48 -17.12 -38.07
CA GLY A 570 10.97 -18.42 -38.55
C GLY A 570 11.54 -19.34 -37.46
N LEU A 571 11.09 -19.19 -36.21
CA LEU A 571 11.52 -19.98 -35.06
C LEU A 571 10.57 -21.16 -34.81
N ASP A 572 10.53 -22.13 -35.72
CA ASP A 572 9.53 -23.22 -35.71
C ASP A 572 9.62 -24.14 -34.46
N ASP A 573 10.80 -24.27 -33.83
CA ASP A 573 11.02 -25.05 -32.60
C ASP A 573 10.48 -24.35 -31.32
N MET A 574 10.10 -23.07 -31.41
CA MET A 574 9.59 -22.33 -30.26
C MET A 574 8.14 -22.67 -29.92
N ASP A 575 7.31 -23.09 -30.88
CA ASP A 575 5.91 -23.43 -30.61
C ASP A 575 5.80 -24.60 -29.61
N VAL A 576 6.66 -25.61 -29.76
CA VAL A 576 6.72 -26.79 -28.87
C VAL A 576 7.23 -26.40 -27.47
N LYS A 577 8.27 -25.58 -27.40
CA LYS A 577 8.83 -25.10 -26.11
C LYS A 577 7.83 -24.22 -25.35
N LEU A 578 7.12 -23.33 -26.04
CA LEU A 578 6.10 -22.48 -25.44
C LEU A 578 4.92 -23.30 -24.92
N ASP A 579 4.51 -24.36 -25.64
CA ASP A 579 3.49 -25.29 -25.14
C ASP A 579 3.94 -26.07 -23.91
N ALA A 580 5.20 -26.53 -23.89
CA ALA A 580 5.78 -27.22 -22.74
C ALA A 580 5.86 -26.31 -21.51
N LEU A 581 6.31 -25.06 -21.68
CA LEU A 581 6.36 -24.06 -20.61
C LEU A 581 4.97 -23.72 -20.08
N ARG A 582 4.00 -23.54 -20.98
CA ARG A 582 2.58 -23.35 -20.61
C ARG A 582 2.08 -24.53 -19.78
N ALA A 583 2.30 -25.76 -20.24
CA ALA A 583 1.85 -26.97 -19.56
C ALA A 583 2.50 -27.11 -18.17
N ALA A 584 3.82 -26.85 -18.05
CA ALA A 584 4.53 -26.87 -16.78
C ALA A 584 4.05 -25.78 -15.82
N SER A 585 3.78 -24.57 -16.33
CA SER A 585 3.20 -23.48 -15.54
C SER A 585 1.84 -23.88 -14.97
N TRP A 586 0.97 -24.47 -15.80
CA TRP A 586 -0.36 -24.91 -15.36
C TRP A 586 -0.32 -26.12 -14.43
N ALA A 587 0.60 -27.06 -14.64
CA ALA A 587 0.83 -28.18 -13.76
C ALA A 587 1.22 -27.71 -12.35
N ARG A 588 2.09 -26.69 -12.23
CA ARG A 588 2.44 -26.08 -10.94
C ARG A 588 1.23 -25.44 -10.25
N VAL A 589 0.42 -24.67 -10.98
CA VAL A 589 -0.80 -24.05 -10.44
C VAL A 589 -1.81 -25.12 -9.99
N LYS A 590 -2.01 -26.17 -10.79
CA LYS A 590 -2.91 -27.28 -10.45
C LYS A 590 -2.39 -28.08 -9.26
N ALA A 591 -1.09 -28.35 -9.17
CA ALA A 591 -0.47 -29.03 -8.04
C ALA A 591 -0.60 -28.21 -6.75
N ALA A 592 -0.37 -26.89 -6.82
CA ALA A 592 -0.59 -26.00 -5.68
C ALA A 592 -2.06 -25.99 -5.21
N ARG A 593 -3.02 -25.92 -6.16
CA ARG A 593 -4.45 -26.01 -5.85
C ARG A 593 -4.85 -27.37 -5.26
N ALA A 594 -4.30 -28.47 -5.79
CA ALA A 594 -4.57 -29.82 -5.29
C ALA A 594 -3.95 -30.06 -3.90
N ALA A 595 -2.74 -29.55 -3.65
CA ALA A 595 -2.10 -29.60 -2.34
C ALA A 595 -2.88 -28.81 -1.31
N ALA A 596 -3.33 -27.59 -1.64
CA ALA A 596 -4.20 -26.80 -0.77
C ALA A 596 -5.52 -27.52 -0.47
N LEU A 597 -6.16 -28.12 -1.49
CA LEU A 597 -7.42 -28.86 -1.31
C LEU A 597 -7.24 -30.16 -0.50
N ALA A 598 -6.12 -30.87 -0.68
CA ALA A 598 -5.79 -32.05 0.11
C ALA A 598 -5.51 -31.69 1.57
N GLN A 599 -4.82 -30.57 1.82
CA GLN A 599 -4.59 -30.02 3.16
C GLN A 599 -5.89 -29.55 3.83
N ALA A 600 -6.82 -28.99 3.05
CA ALA A 600 -8.13 -28.60 3.55
C ALA A 600 -8.98 -29.83 3.93
N ARG A 601 -8.97 -30.89 3.09
CA ARG A 601 -9.68 -32.15 3.36
C ARG A 601 -9.14 -32.89 4.57
N SER A 602 -7.82 -33.06 4.68
CA SER A 602 -7.21 -33.74 5.83
C SER A 602 -7.47 -33.03 7.17
N ARG A 603 -7.63 -31.70 7.15
CA ARG A 603 -8.01 -30.91 8.34
C ARG A 603 -9.49 -30.99 8.71
N VAL A 604 -10.36 -31.33 7.76
CA VAL A 604 -11.79 -31.57 8.02
C VAL A 604 -12.01 -33.00 8.52
N ASP A 605 -11.36 -33.99 7.91
CA ASP A 605 -11.46 -35.39 8.32
C ASP A 605 -10.81 -35.62 9.70
N GLY A 606 -9.75 -34.88 10.04
CA GLY A 606 -9.14 -34.89 11.38
C GLY A 606 -9.99 -34.25 12.49
N ARG A 607 -11.15 -33.66 12.18
CA ARG A 607 -12.12 -33.15 13.17
C ARG A 607 -13.28 -34.11 13.43
N GLY A 608 -13.35 -35.25 12.74
CA GLY A 608 -14.46 -36.20 12.84
C GLY A 608 -14.37 -37.22 13.98
N GLU A 609 -13.29 -37.25 14.77
CA GLU A 609 -13.03 -38.32 15.74
C GLU A 609 -12.89 -37.89 17.21
N ILE A 610 -13.16 -36.63 17.58
CA ILE A 610 -13.12 -36.21 18.99
C ILE A 610 -14.35 -35.35 19.32
N ASP A 611 -15.40 -36.06 19.73
CA ASP A 611 -16.30 -35.83 20.87
C ASP A 611 -17.78 -36.11 20.54
N ASP A 612 -18.18 -37.33 20.90
CA ASP A 612 -19.55 -37.79 21.06
C ASP A 612 -20.08 -37.29 22.42
N PRO A 613 -21.17 -36.49 22.48
CA PRO A 613 -21.68 -35.97 23.73
C PRO A 613 -22.61 -37.00 24.39
N GLN A 614 -22.09 -37.77 25.34
CA GLN A 614 -22.90 -38.42 26.38
C GLN A 614 -22.32 -38.17 27.78
N ARG A 615 -22.77 -37.09 28.43
CA ARG A 615 -23.33 -37.07 29.80
C ARG A 615 -23.68 -35.67 30.27
#